data_AF-A0A1H8FMW1-F1
#
_entry.id   AF-A0A1H8FMW1-F1
#
_cell.length_a   1.000
_cell.length_b   1.000
_cell.length_c   1.000
_cell.angle_alpha   90.00
_cell.angle_beta   90.00
_cell.angle_gamma   90.00
#
_symmetry.space_group_name_H-M   'P 1'
#
loop_
_entity.id
_entity.type
_entity.pdbx_description
1 polymer ?
#
loop_
_entity_poly.entity_id
_entity_poly.type
_entity_poly.pdbx_seq_one_letter_code
_entity_poly.pdbx_strand_id
1 'polypeptide(L)'
;MDFEAPADAWYVFLGVSLISVAMAGVALGLPSAAPPDANAAANTIDRVAASTQNASASYEHDADRLWVGTKRIRMESEDGGSAEESISFGQMVFVRHDDDEQLDEVLHGASPTEVYSGTPSQKETKFETDIDDAKDEMNDEARNDEPDWWTANGQLRVRTVNWRGISVTLVDG
;
A
#
# COMPACT_ATOMS: atom_id res chain seq x y z
N MET A 1 -30.09 17.38 -62.23
CA MET A 1 -29.32 17.29 -60.98
C MET A 1 -30.32 16.92 -59.93
N ASP A 2 -30.57 15.63 -59.77
CA ASP A 2 -31.51 15.13 -58.79
C ASP A 2 -30.84 15.27 -57.42
N PHE A 3 -31.33 16.22 -56.61
CA PHE A 3 -31.02 16.25 -55.19
C PHE A 3 -31.76 15.06 -54.58
N GLU A 4 -31.05 13.93 -54.44
CA GLU A 4 -31.44 12.90 -53.47
C GLU A 4 -31.72 13.63 -52.15
N ALA A 5 -32.94 13.47 -51.64
CA ALA A 5 -33.46 14.20 -50.50
C ALA A 5 -32.50 14.11 -49.30
N PRO A 6 -32.46 15.11 -48.40
CA PRO A 6 -31.54 15.15 -47.26
C PRO A 6 -31.95 14.18 -46.14
N ALA A 7 -32.33 12.95 -46.49
CA ALA A 7 -32.41 11.83 -45.56
C ALA A 7 -31.07 11.66 -44.85
N ASP A 8 -29.95 11.94 -45.52
CA ASP A 8 -28.61 11.81 -44.97
C ASP A 8 -28.33 12.75 -43.79
N ALA A 9 -28.79 14.00 -43.83
CA ALA A 9 -28.35 15.00 -42.85
C ALA A 9 -28.77 14.68 -41.41
N TRP A 10 -29.97 14.13 -41.21
CA TRP A 10 -30.48 13.77 -39.88
C TRP A 10 -29.82 12.51 -39.32
N TYR A 11 -29.61 11.48 -40.15
CA TYR A 11 -28.92 10.26 -39.72
C TYR A 11 -27.43 10.51 -39.45
N VAL A 12 -26.79 11.35 -40.26
CA VAL A 12 -25.42 11.81 -40.00
C VAL A 12 -25.34 12.59 -38.69
N PHE A 13 -26.28 13.53 -38.46
CA PHE A 13 -26.33 14.27 -37.19
C PHE A 13 -26.50 13.34 -35.98
N LEU A 14 -27.40 12.35 -36.06
CA LEU A 14 -27.58 11.35 -35.00
C LEU A 14 -26.32 10.51 -34.80
N GLY A 15 -25.71 10.02 -35.88
CA GLY A 15 -24.49 9.22 -35.82
C GLY A 15 -23.33 9.99 -35.18
N VAL A 16 -23.09 11.23 -35.62
CA VAL A 16 -22.07 12.12 -35.05
C VAL A 16 -22.35 12.43 -33.58
N SER A 17 -23.61 12.67 -33.21
CA SER A 17 -23.99 12.93 -31.82
C SER A 17 -23.70 11.72 -30.92
N LEU A 18 -24.05 10.51 -31.36
CA LEU A 18 -23.77 9.28 -30.62
C LEU A 18 -22.26 9.03 -30.47
N ILE A 19 -21.49 9.22 -31.55
CA ILE A 19 -20.02 9.08 -31.51
C ILE A 19 -19.42 10.13 -30.57
N SER A 20 -19.90 11.38 -30.60
CA SER A 20 -19.39 12.45 -29.73
C SER A 20 -19.66 12.15 -28.25
N VAL A 21 -20.85 11.66 -27.91
CA VAL A 21 -21.19 11.23 -26.55
C VAL A 21 -20.33 10.04 -26.13
N ALA A 22 -20.12 9.06 -27.01
CA ALA A 22 -19.24 7.93 -26.73
C ALA A 22 -17.79 8.37 -26.48
N MET A 23 -17.25 9.27 -27.31
CA MET A 23 -15.91 9.83 -27.14
C MET A 23 -15.79 10.66 -25.85
N ALA A 24 -16.81 11.46 -25.52
CA ALA A 24 -16.86 12.20 -24.27
C ALA A 24 -16.89 11.26 -23.06
N GLY A 25 -17.67 10.18 -23.12
CA GLY A 25 -17.71 9.16 -22.08
C GLY A 25 -16.35 8.48 -21.87
N VAL A 26 -15.63 8.17 -22.95
CA VAL A 26 -14.26 7.65 -22.86
C VAL A 26 -13.32 8.68 -22.24
N ALA A 27 -13.36 9.93 -22.71
CA ALA A 27 -12.49 10.99 -22.19
C ALA A 27 -12.71 11.27 -20.69
N LEU A 28 -13.95 11.20 -20.22
CA LEU A 28 -14.31 11.38 -18.81
C LEU A 28 -14.03 10.15 -17.94
N GLY A 29 -13.84 8.97 -18.54
CA GLY A 29 -13.54 7.72 -17.82
C GLY A 29 -12.05 7.43 -17.67
N LEU A 30 -11.18 8.29 -18.19
CA LEU A 30 -9.73 8.15 -18.00
C LEU A 30 -9.31 8.71 -16.63
N PRO A 31 -8.33 8.08 -15.94
CA PRO A 31 -7.75 8.62 -14.72
C PRO A 31 -7.24 10.06 -14.95
N SER A 32 -7.52 10.93 -13.97
CA SER A 32 -7.17 12.35 -14.02
C SER A 32 -5.75 12.61 -13.49
N ALA A 33 -5.19 11.66 -12.73
CA ALA A 33 -3.85 11.66 -12.17
C ALA A 33 -3.04 10.41 -12.58
N ALA A 34 -1.74 10.41 -12.27
CA ALA A 34 -0.92 9.22 -12.40
C ALA A 34 -1.17 8.26 -11.22
N PRO A 35 -0.98 6.94 -11.39
CA PRO A 35 -1.02 6.01 -10.27
C PRO A 35 0.03 6.35 -9.20
N PRO A 36 -0.22 6.02 -7.92
CA PRO A 36 0.78 6.15 -6.86
C PRO A 36 2.05 5.36 -7.17
N ASP A 37 3.20 5.86 -6.73
CA ASP A 37 4.51 5.24 -7.02
C ASP A 37 4.84 4.11 -6.02
N ALA A 38 4.26 2.93 -6.28
CA ALA A 38 4.55 1.72 -5.51
C ALA A 38 6.03 1.30 -5.59
N ASN A 39 6.76 1.70 -6.63
CA ASN A 39 8.18 1.39 -6.78
C ASN A 39 9.04 2.20 -5.80
N ALA A 40 8.73 3.49 -5.63
CA ALA A 40 9.35 4.33 -4.61
C ALA A 40 9.05 3.81 -3.18
N ALA A 41 7.83 3.35 -2.92
CA ALA A 41 7.47 2.70 -1.66
C ALA A 41 8.30 1.42 -1.41
N ALA A 42 8.32 0.49 -2.37
CA ALA A 42 9.08 -0.75 -2.29
C ALA A 42 10.59 -0.50 -2.12
N ASN A 43 11.17 0.44 -2.87
CA ASN A 43 12.57 0.83 -2.74
C ASN A 43 12.91 1.43 -1.36
N THR A 44 11.96 2.15 -0.76
CA THR A 44 12.12 2.69 0.61
C THR A 44 12.15 1.57 1.62
N ILE A 45 11.24 0.60 1.50
CA ILE A 45 11.21 -0.60 2.34
C ILE A 45 12.49 -1.40 2.17
N ASP A 46 12.85 -1.76 0.94
CA ASP A 46 14.01 -2.59 0.62
C ASP A 46 15.33 -1.96 1.12
N ARG A 47 15.47 -0.64 1.02
CA ARG A 47 16.64 0.08 1.53
C ARG A 47 16.78 -0.07 3.05
N VAL A 48 15.67 0.02 3.79
CA VAL A 48 15.67 -0.11 5.25
C VAL A 48 15.84 -1.58 5.65
N ALA A 49 15.12 -2.50 4.99
CA ALA A 49 15.16 -3.94 5.24
C ALA A 49 16.54 -4.57 4.96
N ALA A 50 17.31 -4.03 4.01
CA ALA A 50 18.67 -4.47 3.73
C ALA A 50 19.71 -4.00 4.78
N SER A 51 19.31 -3.16 5.74
CA SER A 51 20.22 -2.64 6.77
C SER A 51 20.60 -3.73 7.78
N THR A 52 21.89 -3.84 8.09
CA THR A 52 22.41 -4.70 9.17
C THR A 52 22.30 -4.07 10.55
N GLN A 53 21.87 -2.81 10.62
CA GLN A 53 21.66 -2.04 11.84
C GLN A 53 20.21 -1.55 11.90
N ASN A 54 19.76 -1.11 13.07
CA ASN A 54 18.47 -0.42 13.19
C ASN A 54 18.46 0.80 12.26
N ALA A 55 17.45 0.88 11.41
CA ALA A 55 17.31 1.93 10.41
C ALA A 55 15.84 2.28 10.23
N SER A 56 15.56 3.51 9.83
CA SER A 56 14.20 3.95 9.52
C SER A 56 14.20 4.92 8.34
N ALA A 57 13.08 4.94 7.61
CA ALA A 57 12.82 5.89 6.55
C ALA A 57 11.33 6.22 6.50
N SER A 58 10.99 7.28 5.78
CA SER A 58 9.61 7.63 5.46
C SER A 58 9.52 8.01 3.99
N TYR A 59 8.36 7.76 3.38
CA TYR A 59 8.05 8.10 2.00
C TYR A 59 6.65 8.70 1.92
N GLU A 60 6.55 9.95 1.47
CA GLU A 60 5.27 10.62 1.23
C GLU A 60 4.67 10.15 -0.10
N HIS A 61 3.36 9.93 -0.13
CA HIS A 61 2.65 9.45 -1.32
C HIS A 61 1.22 9.99 -1.41
N ASP A 62 0.66 9.92 -2.61
CA ASP A 62 -0.70 10.38 -2.91
C ASP A 62 -1.72 9.23 -2.99
N ALA A 63 -1.41 8.06 -2.45
CA ALA A 63 -2.39 6.97 -2.36
C ALA A 63 -3.48 7.30 -1.34
N ASP A 64 -4.72 6.94 -1.67
CA ASP A 64 -5.89 7.03 -0.80
C ASP A 64 -6.07 5.75 0.03
N ARG A 65 -5.62 4.61 -0.53
CA ARG A 65 -5.65 3.32 0.14
C ARG A 65 -4.42 2.46 -0.12
N LEU A 66 -4.06 1.67 0.88
CA LEU A 66 -2.94 0.74 0.85
C LEU A 66 -3.41 -0.68 1.14
N TRP A 67 -2.80 -1.65 0.48
CA TRP A 67 -2.81 -3.02 0.95
C TRP A 67 -1.36 -3.48 1.07
N VAL A 68 -1.02 -4.05 2.22
CA VAL A 68 0.35 -4.41 2.58
C VAL A 68 0.37 -5.89 2.96
N GLY A 69 0.96 -6.71 2.11
CA GLY A 69 1.26 -8.12 2.41
C GLY A 69 2.69 -8.30 2.86
N THR A 70 3.07 -9.48 3.36
CA THR A 70 4.41 -9.70 3.94
C THR A 70 5.58 -9.48 2.97
N LYS A 71 5.33 -9.44 1.65
CA LYS A 71 6.33 -9.19 0.58
C LYS A 71 5.82 -8.37 -0.59
N ARG A 72 4.72 -7.64 -0.42
CA ARG A 72 4.08 -6.90 -1.51
C ARG A 72 3.34 -5.72 -0.97
N ILE A 73 3.37 -4.61 -1.70
CA ILE A 73 2.55 -3.44 -1.43
C ILE A 73 1.70 -3.12 -2.66
N ARG A 74 0.43 -2.79 -2.41
CA ARG A 74 -0.49 -2.22 -3.39
C ARG A 74 -0.91 -0.86 -2.90
N MET A 75 -0.94 0.08 -3.82
CA MET A 75 -1.32 1.46 -3.56
C MET A 75 -2.39 1.84 -4.57
N GLU A 76 -3.40 2.57 -4.13
CA GLU A 76 -4.44 3.05 -5.02
C GLU A 76 -4.86 4.46 -4.67
N SER A 77 -5.11 5.24 -5.72
CA SER A 77 -5.73 6.55 -5.64
C SER A 77 -7.01 6.58 -6.46
N GLU A 78 -8.04 7.26 -5.96
CA GLU A 78 -9.33 7.45 -6.64
C GLU A 78 -9.14 8.13 -8.00
N ASP A 79 -8.21 9.08 -8.10
CA ASP A 79 -7.93 9.86 -9.30
C ASP A 79 -6.83 9.27 -10.19
N GLY A 80 -5.94 8.45 -9.59
CA GLY A 80 -4.73 7.92 -10.22
C GLY A 80 -4.78 6.45 -10.66
N GLY A 81 -5.74 5.67 -10.13
CA GLY A 81 -5.76 4.21 -10.28
C GLY A 81 -4.81 3.51 -9.30
N SER A 82 -4.42 2.27 -9.61
CA SER A 82 -3.64 1.42 -8.71
C SER A 82 -2.27 1.01 -9.25
N ALA A 83 -1.34 0.76 -8.34
CA ALA A 83 -0.01 0.23 -8.59
C ALA A 83 0.33 -0.85 -7.56
N GLU A 84 1.13 -1.84 -7.95
CA GLU A 84 1.59 -2.93 -7.08
C GLU A 84 3.09 -3.13 -7.27
N GLU A 85 3.81 -3.38 -6.18
CA GLU A 85 5.21 -3.82 -6.23
C GLU A 85 5.54 -4.91 -5.22
N SER A 86 6.52 -5.74 -5.56
CA SER A 86 7.06 -6.76 -4.68
C SER A 86 8.28 -6.26 -3.90
N ILE A 87 8.42 -6.72 -2.67
CA ILE A 87 9.56 -6.42 -1.79
C ILE A 87 10.64 -7.47 -2.00
N SER A 88 11.89 -7.02 -2.15
CA SER A 88 13.04 -7.88 -2.44
C SER A 88 13.72 -8.41 -1.18
N PHE A 89 13.74 -7.61 -0.11
CA PHE A 89 14.47 -7.92 1.13
C PHE A 89 13.55 -8.26 2.29
N GLY A 90 13.75 -9.46 2.85
CA GLY A 90 13.07 -9.89 4.06
C GLY A 90 11.56 -10.09 3.89
N GLN A 91 10.88 -10.21 5.03
CA GLN A 91 9.44 -10.05 5.14
C GLN A 91 9.19 -8.79 5.96
N MET A 92 8.14 -8.06 5.60
CA MET A 92 7.66 -6.93 6.38
C MET A 92 6.43 -7.31 7.21
N VAL A 93 6.25 -6.58 8.30
CA VAL A 93 5.05 -6.59 9.14
C VAL A 93 4.39 -5.23 8.99
N PHE A 94 3.12 -5.23 8.57
CA PHE A 94 2.29 -4.04 8.59
C PHE A 94 1.72 -3.88 10.00
N VAL A 95 1.99 -2.73 10.62
CA VAL A 95 1.63 -2.45 12.00
C VAL A 95 0.30 -1.71 12.03
N ARG A 96 -0.69 -2.31 12.68
CA ARG A 96 -2.04 -1.75 12.86
C ARG A 96 -2.09 -0.99 14.17
N HIS A 97 -2.21 0.33 14.13
CA HIS A 97 -2.20 1.15 15.35
C HIS A 97 -3.18 0.69 16.44
N ASP A 98 -4.36 0.19 16.05
CA ASP A 98 -5.40 -0.21 17.00
C ASP A 98 -5.19 -1.60 17.63
N ASP A 99 -4.44 -2.49 16.96
CA ASP A 99 -4.26 -3.89 17.38
C ASP A 99 -2.82 -4.21 17.82
N ASP A 100 -1.84 -3.43 17.34
CA ASP A 100 -0.40 -3.68 17.48
C ASP A 100 0.32 -2.57 18.29
N GLU A 101 -0.29 -2.09 19.38
CA GLU A 101 0.20 -0.93 20.17
C GLU A 101 1.71 -0.99 20.47
N GLN A 102 2.24 -2.16 20.85
CA GLN A 102 3.65 -2.30 21.16
C GLN A 102 4.55 -2.24 19.93
N LEU A 103 4.15 -2.87 18.81
CA LEU A 103 4.91 -2.78 17.56
C LEU A 103 4.84 -1.37 16.98
N ASP A 104 3.73 -0.66 17.19
CA ASP A 104 3.59 0.75 16.81
C ASP A 104 4.57 1.65 17.55
N GLU A 105 4.66 1.52 18.87
CA GLU A 105 5.67 2.26 19.64
C GLU A 105 7.09 1.97 19.15
N VAL A 106 7.39 0.71 18.82
CA VAL A 106 8.69 0.29 18.30
C VAL A 106 8.95 0.89 16.91
N LEU A 107 7.97 0.86 16.00
CA LEU A 107 8.01 1.48 14.68
C LEU A 107 8.31 2.98 14.79
N HIS A 108 7.71 3.64 15.78
CA HIS A 108 7.86 5.07 16.07
C HIS A 108 9.13 5.43 16.86
N GLY A 109 9.93 4.44 17.25
CA GLY A 109 11.30 4.68 17.72
C GLY A 109 11.63 4.09 19.08
N ALA A 110 10.65 3.63 19.84
CA ALA A 110 10.87 3.05 21.15
C ALA A 110 11.71 1.78 21.07
N SER A 111 12.48 1.50 22.11
CA SER A 111 13.21 0.24 22.22
C SER A 111 12.26 -0.87 22.66
N PRO A 112 12.33 -2.10 22.11
CA PRO A 112 11.58 -3.23 22.65
C PRO A 112 11.85 -3.49 24.14
N THR A 113 12.99 -3.01 24.66
CA THR A 113 13.29 -3.10 26.11
C THR A 113 12.41 -2.19 26.96
N GLU A 114 11.92 -1.08 26.41
CA GLU A 114 11.07 -0.10 27.09
C GLU A 114 9.59 -0.48 26.96
N VAL A 115 9.16 -0.88 25.76
CA VAL A 115 7.77 -1.21 25.42
C VAL A 115 7.32 -2.50 26.11
N TYR A 116 8.12 -3.57 26.01
CA TYR A 116 7.73 -4.86 26.55
C TYR A 116 8.01 -4.98 28.04
N SER A 117 7.05 -5.53 28.79
CA SER A 117 7.17 -5.76 30.24
C SER A 117 7.56 -7.20 30.59
N GLY A 118 8.42 -7.36 31.59
CA GLY A 118 8.88 -8.66 32.12
C GLY A 118 10.40 -8.76 32.29
N THR A 119 10.89 -9.98 32.53
CA THR A 119 12.33 -10.29 32.48
C THR A 119 12.86 -10.14 31.05
N PRO A 120 14.18 -10.02 30.84
CA PRO A 120 14.77 -9.96 29.51
C PRO A 120 14.21 -11.01 28.54
N SER A 121 14.22 -12.29 28.90
CA SER A 121 13.73 -13.38 28.04
C SER A 121 12.22 -13.27 27.76
N GLN A 122 11.42 -12.84 28.74
CA GLN A 122 9.98 -12.65 28.53
C GLN A 122 9.68 -11.52 27.53
N LYS A 123 10.46 -10.43 27.58
CA LYS A 123 10.30 -9.33 26.60
C LYS A 123 10.63 -9.79 25.18
N GLU A 124 11.69 -10.58 25.04
CA GLU A 124 12.12 -11.16 23.77
C GLU A 124 11.05 -12.08 23.17
N THR A 125 10.53 -13.01 23.98
CA THR A 125 9.44 -13.90 23.54
C THR A 125 8.20 -13.12 23.13
N LYS A 126 7.78 -12.10 23.88
CA LYS A 126 6.59 -11.29 23.53
C LYS A 126 6.78 -10.54 22.22
N PHE A 127 7.94 -9.92 22.02
CA PHE A 127 8.23 -9.23 20.76
C PHE A 127 8.21 -10.19 19.56
N GLU A 128 8.79 -11.39 19.72
CA GLU A 128 8.75 -12.43 18.69
C GLU A 128 7.31 -12.90 18.42
N THR A 129 6.52 -13.11 19.48
CA THR A 129 5.10 -13.51 19.36
C THR A 129 4.27 -12.45 18.63
N ASP A 130 4.37 -11.17 18.99
CA ASP A 130 3.60 -10.11 18.32
C ASP A 130 3.97 -10.01 16.82
N ILE A 131 5.25 -10.19 16.48
CA ILE A 131 5.71 -10.22 15.08
C ILE A 131 5.08 -11.40 14.32
N ASP A 132 5.07 -12.58 14.92
CA ASP A 132 4.56 -13.79 14.28
C ASP A 132 3.03 -13.76 14.16
N ASP A 133 2.33 -13.30 15.21
CA ASP A 133 0.87 -13.11 15.21
C ASP A 133 0.46 -12.13 14.10
N ALA A 134 1.13 -10.97 13.98
CA ALA A 134 0.84 -9.98 12.94
C ALA A 134 1.12 -10.53 11.53
N LYS A 135 2.19 -11.33 11.34
CA LYS A 135 2.46 -11.99 10.04
C LYS A 135 1.39 -13.01 9.70
N ASP A 136 0.95 -13.80 10.67
CA ASP A 136 -0.07 -14.83 10.46
C ASP A 136 -1.39 -14.18 10.05
N GLU A 137 -1.78 -13.08 10.71
CA GLU A 137 -2.95 -12.29 10.34
C GLU A 137 -2.85 -11.74 8.91
N MET A 138 -1.73 -11.08 8.56
CA MET A 138 -1.48 -10.60 7.20
C MET A 138 -1.55 -11.72 6.15
N ASN A 139 -1.04 -12.91 6.49
CA ASN A 139 -1.06 -14.07 5.58
C ASN A 139 -2.46 -14.64 5.41
N ASP A 140 -3.27 -14.63 6.47
CA ASP A 140 -4.66 -15.07 6.41
C ASP A 140 -5.52 -14.10 5.59
N GLU A 141 -5.30 -12.79 5.74
CA GLU A 141 -5.98 -11.79 4.90
C GLU A 141 -5.57 -11.85 3.44
N ALA A 142 -4.28 -12.10 3.16
CA ALA A 142 -3.81 -12.26 1.80
C ALA A 142 -4.42 -13.49 1.07
N ARG A 143 -5.04 -14.42 1.81
CA ARG A 143 -5.76 -15.57 1.24
C ARG A 143 -7.23 -15.27 0.94
N ASN A 144 -7.76 -14.14 1.41
CA ASN A 144 -9.12 -13.73 1.10
C ASN A 144 -9.23 -13.31 -0.38
N ASP A 145 -10.40 -13.59 -0.99
CA ASP A 145 -10.68 -13.17 -2.37
C ASP A 145 -10.68 -11.65 -2.52
N GLU A 146 -11.04 -10.94 -1.44
CA GLU A 146 -10.97 -9.48 -1.33
C GLU A 146 -9.98 -9.13 -0.20
N PRO A 147 -8.78 -8.64 -0.54
CA PRO A 147 -7.80 -8.23 0.46
C PRO A 147 -8.25 -6.97 1.22
N ASP A 148 -7.94 -6.90 2.51
CA ASP A 148 -8.32 -5.77 3.37
C ASP A 148 -7.50 -4.52 3.05
N TRP A 149 -8.16 -3.53 2.46
CA TRP A 149 -7.56 -2.23 2.14
C TRP A 149 -7.65 -1.29 3.34
N TRP A 150 -6.56 -0.58 3.58
CA TRP A 150 -6.41 0.40 4.64
C TRP A 150 -6.47 1.81 4.07
N THR A 151 -7.12 2.73 4.78
CA THR A 151 -7.09 4.15 4.43
C THR A 151 -5.68 4.67 4.67
N ALA A 152 -5.06 5.22 3.62
CA ALA A 152 -3.71 5.72 3.73
C ALA A 152 -3.67 7.08 4.45
N ASN A 153 -2.60 7.33 5.19
CA ASN A 153 -2.36 8.58 5.91
C ASN A 153 -1.48 9.59 5.12
N GLY A 154 -1.03 9.20 3.93
CA GLY A 154 -0.18 9.99 3.03
C GLY A 154 1.33 9.83 3.26
N GLN A 155 1.76 9.00 4.22
CA GLN A 155 3.16 8.73 4.52
C GLN A 155 3.38 7.28 4.95
N LEU A 156 4.16 6.56 4.15
CA LEU A 156 4.68 5.24 4.51
C LEU A 156 5.88 5.38 5.45
N ARG A 157 5.79 4.89 6.70
CA ARG A 157 6.96 4.78 7.59
C ARG A 157 7.50 3.37 7.57
N VAL A 158 8.82 3.24 7.59
CA VAL A 158 9.50 1.94 7.65
C VAL A 158 10.56 1.97 8.74
N ARG A 159 10.65 0.90 9.52
CA ARG A 159 11.73 0.69 10.48
C ARG A 159 12.19 -0.76 10.49
N THR A 160 13.49 -0.97 10.31
CA THR A 160 14.14 -2.25 10.62
C THR A 160 14.62 -2.25 12.06
N VAL A 161 14.28 -3.30 12.79
CA VAL A 161 14.67 -3.53 14.18
C VAL A 161 15.41 -4.85 14.28
N ASN A 162 16.66 -4.76 14.73
CA ASN A 162 17.53 -5.86 15.12
C ASN A 162 17.66 -5.83 16.63
N TRP A 163 16.99 -6.76 17.32
CA TRP A 163 17.00 -6.81 18.77
C TRP A 163 17.10 -8.25 19.28
N ARG A 164 18.16 -8.52 20.04
CA ARG A 164 18.44 -9.85 20.65
C ARG A 164 18.45 -11.04 19.68
N GLY A 165 18.78 -10.79 18.40
CA GLY A 165 18.81 -11.84 17.37
C GLY A 165 17.53 -11.94 16.55
N ILE A 166 16.48 -11.20 16.93
CA ILE A 166 15.26 -11.03 16.14
C ILE A 166 15.47 -9.84 15.20
N SER A 167 15.23 -10.04 13.91
CA SER A 167 15.29 -9.00 12.88
C SER A 167 13.94 -8.89 12.19
N VAL A 168 13.34 -7.71 12.19
CA VAL A 168 12.04 -7.45 11.57
C VAL A 168 12.02 -6.09 10.88
N THR A 169 11.30 -5.99 9.76
CA THR A 169 10.95 -4.71 9.13
C THR A 169 9.48 -4.40 9.43
N LEU A 170 9.23 -3.32 10.14
CA LEU A 170 7.92 -2.79 10.49
C LEU A 170 7.55 -1.67 9.52
N VAL A 171 6.27 -1.60 9.14
CA VAL A 171 5.73 -0.61 8.20
C VAL A 171 4.36 -0.13 8.67
N ASP A 172 4.09 1.17 8.56
CA ASP A 172 2.74 1.76 8.59
C ASP A 172 2.55 2.70 7.38
N GLY A 173 1.32 3.15 7.13
CA GLY A 173 1.02 4.11 6.06
C GLY A 173 -0.45 4.40 5.89
#